data_AF-A0AAD3E2H9-F1
#
_entry.id   AF-A0AAD3E2H9-F1
#
_cell.length_a   1.000
_cell.length_b   1.000
_cell.length_c   1.000
_cell.angle_alpha   90.00
_cell.angle_beta   90.00
_cell.angle_gamma   90.00
#
_symmetry.space_group_name_H-M   'P 1'
#
loop_
_entity.id
_entity.type
_entity.pdbx_description
1 polymer ?
#
loop_
_entity_poly.entity_id
_entity_poly.type
_entity_poly.pdbx_seq_one_letter_code
_entity_poly.pdbx_strand_id
1 'polypeptide(L)'
;MASLMRNITDMASSRRPRPPLASPSRRPVTCKCTSSAQPRSPLDVIIVGSGIGGLTAASALLEAGARVRIYEFRKKDDALTGPGGIQIQANAEKVLRLLRSSWIAPGDATAAASATATAANKDSSSTGSSSTETGGSSSCYSLSDAIYEVGGPIMSGGFRNEKGDYLYYSDIDSVGLTDIQSNGLSISRGSLQRILYSALPPGLVTFGRSFAAFNAPPPGAPGKLQ
;
A
#
# COMPACT_ATOMS: atom_id res chain seq x y z
N MET A 1 51.99 -25.22 -20.97
CA MET A 1 50.68 -24.98 -20.30
C MET A 1 49.99 -23.77 -20.93
N ALA A 2 49.54 -23.89 -22.19
CA ALA A 2 48.96 -22.78 -22.97
C ALA A 2 47.92 -23.26 -23.98
N SER A 3 47.06 -24.22 -23.59
CA SER A 3 46.07 -24.80 -24.51
C SER A 3 44.78 -25.21 -23.79
N LEU A 4 44.17 -24.28 -23.05
CA LEU A 4 42.85 -24.50 -22.46
C LEU A 4 42.03 -23.21 -22.25
N MET A 5 42.09 -22.25 -23.18
CA MET A 5 41.32 -20.99 -23.10
C MET A 5 40.75 -20.54 -24.46
N ARG A 6 40.07 -21.42 -25.20
CA ARG A 6 39.51 -21.02 -26.52
C ARG A 6 38.07 -21.45 -26.86
N ASN A 7 37.26 -21.94 -25.92
CA ASN A 7 35.93 -22.49 -26.26
C ASN A 7 34.72 -21.92 -25.50
N ILE A 8 34.70 -20.61 -25.17
CA ILE A 8 33.49 -19.99 -24.59
C ILE A 8 32.84 -18.95 -25.52
N THR A 9 33.54 -18.45 -26.54
CA THR A 9 33.03 -17.36 -27.38
C THR A 9 32.01 -17.82 -28.45
N ASP A 10 31.88 -19.12 -28.72
CA ASP A 10 31.15 -19.60 -29.91
C ASP A 10 29.70 -20.07 -29.66
N MET A 11 29.20 -20.01 -28.42
CA MET A 11 27.80 -20.37 -28.12
C MET A 11 26.80 -19.20 -28.28
N ALA A 12 27.25 -18.00 -28.63
CA ALA A 12 26.38 -16.84 -28.80
C ALA A 12 25.70 -16.78 -30.18
N SER A 13 26.21 -17.48 -31.21
CA SER A 13 25.79 -17.26 -32.60
C SER A 13 24.73 -18.24 -33.15
N SER A 14 24.29 -19.26 -32.40
CA SER A 14 23.32 -20.26 -32.91
C SER A 14 21.88 -20.09 -32.39
N ARG A 15 21.56 -18.99 -31.71
CA ARG A 15 20.17 -18.72 -31.29
C ARG A 15 19.38 -18.29 -32.52
N ARG A 16 18.67 -19.25 -33.12
CA ARG A 16 17.65 -18.97 -34.15
C ARG A 16 16.74 -17.85 -33.63
N PRO A 17 16.42 -16.83 -34.42
CA PRO A 17 15.48 -15.79 -34.03
C PRO A 17 14.19 -16.47 -33.58
N ARG A 18 13.75 -16.19 -32.35
CA ARG A 18 12.44 -16.69 -31.89
C ARG A 18 11.39 -16.11 -32.84
N PRO A 19 10.52 -16.94 -33.44
CA PRO A 19 9.40 -16.41 -34.19
C PRO A 19 8.62 -15.46 -33.27
N PRO A 20 8.10 -14.33 -33.80
CA PRO A 20 7.32 -13.41 -33.01
C PRO A 20 6.19 -14.19 -32.33
N LEU A 21 6.14 -14.15 -30.99
CA LEU A 21 4.99 -14.69 -30.28
C LEU A 21 3.79 -13.91 -30.80
N ALA A 22 2.93 -14.60 -31.55
CA ALA A 22 1.63 -14.08 -31.93
C ALA A 22 0.95 -13.62 -30.63
N SER A 23 0.79 -12.31 -30.51
CA SER A 23 0.14 -11.72 -29.34
C SER A 23 -1.23 -12.38 -29.22
N PRO A 24 -1.55 -13.06 -28.11
CA PRO A 24 -2.87 -13.63 -27.95
C PRO A 24 -3.86 -12.50 -28.15
N SER A 25 -4.68 -12.61 -29.19
CA SER A 25 -5.79 -11.71 -29.45
C SER A 25 -6.60 -11.66 -28.16
N ARG A 26 -6.41 -10.60 -27.38
CA ARG A 26 -7.18 -10.31 -26.18
C ARG A 26 -8.58 -10.04 -26.68
N ARG A 27 -9.36 -11.11 -26.86
CA ARG A 27 -10.80 -11.00 -27.02
C ARG A 27 -11.24 -10.15 -25.82
N PRO A 28 -11.87 -8.98 -26.05
CA PRO A 28 -12.38 -8.18 -24.96
C PRO A 28 -13.28 -9.10 -24.14
N VAL A 29 -12.88 -9.37 -22.90
CA VAL A 29 -13.75 -10.04 -21.95
C VAL A 29 -14.83 -9.02 -21.70
N THR A 30 -15.91 -9.09 -22.47
CA THR A 30 -17.14 -8.38 -22.17
C THR A 30 -17.74 -9.09 -20.97
N CYS A 31 -17.16 -8.81 -19.80
CA CYS A 31 -17.91 -8.95 -18.57
C CYS A 31 -19.15 -8.10 -18.78
N LYS A 32 -20.30 -8.75 -19.02
CA LYS A 32 -21.58 -8.14 -18.73
C LYS A 32 -21.51 -7.81 -17.26
N CYS A 33 -21.07 -6.60 -16.94
CA CYS A 33 -21.40 -5.93 -15.71
C CYS A 33 -22.92 -5.76 -15.79
N THR A 34 -23.65 -6.85 -15.52
CA THR A 34 -24.94 -6.72 -14.86
C THR A 34 -24.66 -5.73 -13.76
N SER A 35 -25.29 -4.55 -13.88
CA SER A 35 -25.34 -3.53 -12.84
C SER A 35 -25.89 -4.22 -11.59
N SER A 36 -25.03 -4.94 -10.89
CA SER A 36 -25.35 -5.68 -9.70
C SER A 36 -25.75 -4.62 -8.71
N ALA A 37 -26.97 -4.76 -8.21
CA ALA A 37 -27.61 -3.85 -7.29
C ALA A 37 -26.57 -3.27 -6.33
N GLN A 38 -26.39 -1.95 -6.37
CA GLN A 38 -25.69 -1.23 -5.32
C GLN A 38 -26.20 -1.81 -3.98
N PRO A 39 -25.32 -2.28 -3.10
CA PRO A 39 -25.75 -2.86 -1.84
C PRO A 39 -26.66 -1.83 -1.16
N ARG A 40 -27.91 -2.22 -0.88
CA ARG A 40 -28.96 -1.32 -0.39
C ARG A 40 -28.63 -0.69 0.97
N SER A 41 -27.57 -1.17 1.62
CA SER A 41 -27.01 -0.66 2.86
C SER A 41 -25.48 -0.85 2.89
N PRO A 42 -24.73 0.02 3.57
CA PRO A 42 -23.29 -0.16 3.80
C PRO A 42 -23.00 -1.53 4.42
N LEU A 43 -22.06 -2.28 3.84
CA LEU A 43 -21.60 -3.55 4.39
C LEU A 43 -20.90 -3.33 5.73
N ASP A 44 -21.22 -4.16 6.73
CA ASP A 44 -20.47 -4.22 7.99
C ASP A 44 -19.35 -5.25 7.86
N VAL A 45 -18.11 -4.83 8.11
CA VAL A 45 -16.92 -5.67 7.96
C VAL A 45 -16.09 -5.65 9.24
N ILE A 46 -15.73 -6.84 9.71
CA ILE A 46 -14.72 -7.03 10.74
C ILE A 46 -13.44 -7.53 10.08
N ILE A 47 -12.32 -6.93 10.46
CA ILE A 47 -10.99 -7.40 10.09
C ILE A 47 -10.26 -7.87 11.35
N VAL A 48 -9.75 -9.09 11.32
CA VAL A 48 -8.94 -9.65 12.40
C VAL A 48 -7.46 -9.54 12.00
N GLY A 49 -6.74 -8.66 12.70
CA GLY A 49 -5.33 -8.37 12.50
C GLY A 49 -5.09 -7.00 11.87
N SER A 50 -4.24 -6.20 12.51
CA SER A 50 -3.75 -4.88 12.02
C SER A 50 -2.38 -4.99 11.33
N GLY A 51 -2.14 -6.13 10.67
CA GLY A 51 -1.01 -6.27 9.75
C GLY A 51 -1.18 -5.38 8.52
N ILE A 52 -0.16 -5.37 7.66
CA ILE A 52 -0.17 -4.61 6.41
C ILE A 52 -1.43 -4.93 5.59
N GLY A 53 -1.72 -6.22 5.37
CA GLY A 53 -2.90 -6.64 4.63
C GLY A 53 -4.23 -6.17 5.26
N GLY A 54 -4.35 -6.23 6.59
CA GLY A 54 -5.57 -5.79 7.29
C GLY A 54 -5.80 -4.29 7.21
N LEU A 55 -4.74 -3.48 7.38
CA LEU A 55 -4.82 -2.02 7.28
C LEU A 55 -5.07 -1.57 5.83
N THR A 56 -4.42 -2.20 4.85
CA THR A 56 -4.67 -1.94 3.42
C THR A 56 -6.10 -2.32 3.03
N ALA A 57 -6.58 -3.50 3.45
CA ALA A 57 -7.96 -3.93 3.19
C ALA A 57 -8.98 -2.98 3.84
N ALA A 58 -8.73 -2.51 5.06
CA ALA A 58 -9.59 -1.55 5.72
C ALA A 58 -9.71 -0.24 4.93
N SER A 59 -8.59 0.29 4.43
CA SER A 59 -8.57 1.49 3.60
C SER A 59 -9.44 1.31 2.35
N ALA A 60 -9.21 0.21 1.61
CA ALA A 60 -9.99 -0.11 0.41
C ALA A 60 -11.50 -0.28 0.69
N LEU A 61 -11.85 -0.93 1.80
CA LEU A 61 -13.24 -1.16 2.19
C LEU A 61 -13.94 0.12 2.63
N LEU A 62 -13.24 1.00 3.35
CA LEU A 62 -13.75 2.32 3.72
C LEU A 62 -14.00 3.19 2.48
N GLU A 63 -13.09 3.19 1.51
CA GLU A 63 -13.28 3.89 0.23
C GLU A 63 -14.45 3.35 -0.58
N ALA A 64 -14.74 2.05 -0.46
CA ALA A 64 -15.93 1.41 -1.03
C ALA A 64 -17.22 1.70 -0.25
N GLY A 65 -17.18 2.51 0.82
CA GLY A 65 -18.34 2.89 1.63
C GLY A 65 -18.77 1.82 2.64
N ALA A 66 -17.93 0.83 2.94
CA ALA A 66 -18.20 -0.15 3.99
C ALA A 66 -17.96 0.44 5.39
N ARG A 67 -18.63 -0.11 6.39
CA ARG A 67 -18.38 0.15 7.81
C ARG A 67 -17.39 -0.90 8.32
N VAL A 68 -16.19 -0.48 8.69
CA VAL A 68 -15.09 -1.38 9.05
C VAL A 68 -14.76 -1.28 10.54
N ARG A 69 -14.44 -2.40 11.17
CA ARG A 69 -13.80 -2.45 12.50
C ARG A 69 -12.62 -3.42 12.47
N ILE A 70 -11.49 -3.04 13.04
CA ILE A 70 -10.28 -3.86 13.07
C ILE A 70 -9.98 -4.27 14.51
N TYR A 71 -9.69 -5.54 14.74
CA TYR A 71 -9.23 -6.05 16.03
C TYR A 71 -7.81 -6.60 15.90
N GLU A 72 -6.91 -6.20 16.80
CA GLU A 72 -5.52 -6.66 16.83
C GLU A 72 -5.21 -7.23 18.21
N PHE A 73 -4.56 -8.40 18.25
CA PHE A 73 -4.21 -9.06 19.50
C PHE A 73 -3.09 -8.35 20.26
N ARG A 74 -2.12 -7.77 19.54
CA ARG A 74 -0.99 -7.03 20.13
C ARG A 74 -1.43 -5.70 20.71
N LYS A 75 -0.63 -5.18 21.63
CA LYS A 75 -0.71 -3.77 22.06
C LYS A 75 -0.28 -2.87 20.91
N LYS A 76 -0.73 -1.61 20.92
CA LYS A 76 -0.47 -0.63 19.86
C LYS A 76 1.03 -0.48 19.57
N ASP A 77 1.84 -0.33 20.62
CA ASP A 77 3.28 -0.10 20.48
C ASP A 77 3.97 -1.31 19.85
N ASP A 78 3.62 -2.53 20.26
CA ASP A 78 4.17 -3.77 19.71
C ASP A 78 3.71 -4.02 18.26
N ALA A 79 2.45 -3.66 17.95
CA ALA A 79 1.86 -3.88 16.63
C ALA A 79 2.53 -3.03 15.53
N LEU A 80 3.01 -1.82 15.91
CA LEU A 80 3.55 -0.80 15.02
C LEU A 80 5.09 -0.68 15.07
N THR A 81 5.78 -1.49 15.87
CA THR A 81 7.26 -1.46 16.01
C THR A 81 7.94 -2.76 15.59
N GLY A 82 7.20 -3.67 14.94
CA GLY A 82 7.76 -4.99 14.60
C GLY A 82 9.01 -4.92 13.71
N PRO A 83 10.01 -5.79 13.95
CA PRO A 83 11.29 -5.76 13.27
C PRO A 83 11.19 -6.13 11.79
N GLY A 84 12.23 -5.76 11.03
CA GLY A 84 12.44 -6.16 9.64
C GLY A 84 12.13 -5.09 8.60
N GLY A 85 12.71 -5.27 7.41
CA GLY A 85 12.40 -4.51 6.20
C GLY A 85 11.50 -5.30 5.27
N ILE A 86 10.70 -4.61 4.49
CA ILE A 86 9.84 -5.18 3.45
C ILE A 86 10.18 -4.51 2.12
N GLN A 87 10.17 -5.30 1.06
CA GLN A 87 10.24 -4.79 -0.30
C GLN A 87 8.84 -4.76 -0.89
N ILE A 88 8.35 -3.58 -1.25
CA ILE A 88 7.12 -3.37 -1.99
C ILE A 88 7.47 -3.46 -3.48
N GLN A 89 6.93 -4.45 -4.16
CA GLN A 89 7.08 -4.59 -5.60
C GLN A 89 6.09 -3.68 -6.36
N ALA A 90 6.37 -3.42 -7.63
CA ALA A 90 5.60 -2.50 -8.49
C ALA A 90 4.09 -2.80 -8.53
N ASN A 91 3.68 -4.07 -8.42
CA ASN A 91 2.27 -4.44 -8.39
C ASN A 91 1.58 -3.99 -7.10
N ALA A 92 2.24 -4.13 -5.94
CA ALA A 92 1.70 -3.67 -4.66
C ALA A 92 1.68 -2.14 -4.57
N GLU A 93 2.72 -1.48 -5.07
CA GLU A 93 2.80 -0.02 -5.19
C GLU A 93 1.64 0.53 -6.03
N LYS A 94 1.34 -0.09 -7.18
CA LYS A 94 0.17 0.29 -8.01
C LYS A 94 -1.14 0.22 -7.23
N VAL A 95 -1.31 -0.77 -6.36
CA VAL A 95 -2.50 -0.87 -5.50
C VAL A 95 -2.53 0.28 -4.48
N LEU A 96 -1.39 0.58 -3.84
CA LEU A 96 -1.29 1.66 -2.85
C LEU A 96 -1.55 3.04 -3.46
N ARG A 97 -1.15 3.27 -4.73
CA ARG A 97 -1.45 4.50 -5.48
C ARG A 97 -2.94 4.65 -5.80
N LEU A 98 -3.67 3.55 -5.92
CA LEU A 98 -5.12 3.58 -6.18
C LEU A 98 -5.93 3.91 -4.92
N LEU A 99 -5.36 3.70 -3.73
CA LEU A 99 -6.00 4.08 -2.47
C LEU A 99 -5.95 5.60 -2.30
N ARG A 100 -7.12 6.19 -2.14
CA ARG A 100 -7.34 7.63 -1.96
C ARG A 100 -7.26 8.08 -0.51
N SER A 101 -7.08 7.17 0.45
CA SER A 101 -6.84 7.54 1.85
C SER A 101 -5.78 8.63 1.94
N SER A 102 -6.18 9.79 2.46
CA SER A 102 -5.27 10.91 2.67
C SER A 102 -4.38 10.59 3.86
N TRP A 103 -3.07 10.69 3.63
CA TRP A 103 -2.10 10.61 4.71
C TRP A 103 -1.83 12.02 5.24
N ILE A 104 -1.85 12.15 6.57
CA ILE A 104 -1.46 13.38 7.26
C ILE A 104 -0.05 13.15 7.77
N ALA A 105 0.91 13.93 7.29
CA ALA A 105 2.29 13.83 7.73
C ALA A 105 2.38 14.03 9.26
N PRO A 106 3.31 13.36 9.96
CA PRO A 106 3.44 13.45 11.41
C PRO A 106 3.63 14.88 11.95
N GLY A 107 4.12 15.82 11.12
CA GLY A 107 4.24 17.24 11.46
C GLY A 107 2.93 18.03 11.40
N ASP A 108 1.94 17.56 10.62
CA ASP A 108 0.69 18.30 10.33
C ASP A 108 -0.50 17.83 11.18
N ALA A 109 -0.34 16.74 11.93
CA ALA A 109 -1.40 16.14 12.74
C ALA A 109 -1.95 17.07 13.84
N THR A 110 -1.19 18.09 14.25
CA THR A 110 -1.65 19.10 15.22
C THR A 110 -2.73 20.03 14.65
N ALA A 111 -2.82 20.19 13.32
CA ALA A 111 -3.84 21.02 12.68
C ALA A 111 -5.15 20.27 12.38
N ALA A 112 -5.07 18.97 12.07
CA ALA A 112 -6.24 18.17 11.68
C ALA A 112 -7.17 17.81 12.85
N ALA A 113 -6.62 17.64 14.06
CA ALA A 113 -7.41 17.39 15.27
C ALA A 113 -8.35 18.57 15.62
N SER A 114 -8.04 19.79 15.14
CA SER A 114 -8.86 20.98 15.34
C SER A 114 -10.06 21.04 14.39
N ALA A 115 -9.98 20.43 13.19
CA ALA A 115 -10.99 20.57 12.15
C ALA A 115 -12.21 19.65 12.36
N THR A 116 -12.06 18.51 13.05
CA THR A 116 -13.18 17.59 13.33
C THR A 116 -14.06 18.06 14.50
N ALA A 117 -13.62 19.05 15.27
CA ALA A 117 -14.37 19.60 16.41
C ALA A 117 -15.28 20.80 16.06
N THR A 118 -15.25 21.32 14.82
CA THR A 118 -15.95 22.57 14.44
C THR A 118 -17.13 22.36 13.48
N ALA A 119 -17.73 21.16 13.45
CA ALA A 119 -18.95 20.91 12.67
C ALA A 119 -20.26 21.16 13.46
N ALA A 120 -20.19 21.78 14.63
CA ALA A 120 -21.35 22.03 15.50
C ALA A 120 -21.30 23.40 16.19
N ASN A 121 -20.99 24.49 15.49
CA ASN A 121 -21.47 25.81 15.89
C ASN A 121 -21.18 26.86 14.79
N LYS A 122 -22.23 27.36 14.11
CA LYS A 122 -22.20 28.72 13.56
C LYS A 122 -23.59 29.18 13.12
N ASP A 123 -24.27 29.86 14.04
CA ASP A 123 -25.18 30.94 13.69
C ASP A 123 -24.44 32.28 13.85
N SER A 124 -24.72 33.18 12.92
CA SER A 124 -24.54 34.65 12.95
C SER A 124 -23.14 35.30 12.83
N SER A 125 -22.94 35.88 11.63
CA SER A 125 -22.46 37.24 11.31
C SER A 125 -21.17 37.80 11.91
N SER A 126 -20.18 38.07 11.03
CA SER A 126 -19.66 39.45 10.82
C SER A 126 -18.67 39.50 9.65
N THR A 127 -18.76 40.62 8.94
CA THR A 127 -18.03 41.02 7.73
C THR A 127 -16.71 41.67 8.12
N GLY A 128 -15.59 41.20 7.55
CA GLY A 128 -14.27 41.81 7.78
C GLY A 128 -13.20 41.22 6.86
N SER A 129 -12.95 41.91 5.75
CA SER A 129 -11.98 41.56 4.71
C SER A 129 -10.59 42.07 5.11
N SER A 130 -9.62 41.17 5.27
CA SER A 130 -8.20 41.49 5.37
C SER A 130 -7.39 40.30 4.85
N SER A 131 -7.00 40.38 3.59
CA SER A 131 -6.18 39.41 2.85
C SER A 131 -4.72 39.50 3.28
N THR A 132 -4.26 38.51 4.03
CA THR A 132 -2.85 38.13 4.13
C THR A 132 -2.79 36.63 3.84
N GLU A 133 -2.68 36.30 2.56
CA GLU A 133 -2.56 34.92 2.08
C GLU A 133 -1.15 34.40 2.37
N THR A 134 -0.90 33.99 3.61
CA THR A 134 0.06 32.91 3.89
C THR A 134 -0.64 31.61 3.50
N GLY A 135 -0.64 31.32 2.21
CA GLY A 135 -1.20 30.11 1.61
C GLY A 135 -0.42 28.87 2.04
N GLY A 136 -0.66 28.39 3.26
CA GLY A 136 -0.31 27.05 3.70
C GLY A 136 -1.21 26.05 2.99
N SER A 137 -0.90 25.76 1.72
CA SER A 137 -1.53 24.68 0.98
C SER A 137 -1.19 23.37 1.68
N SER A 138 -2.07 22.88 2.55
CA SER A 138 -2.03 21.51 3.09
C SER A 138 -2.15 20.55 1.91
N SER A 139 -1.01 20.24 1.27
CA SER A 139 -0.96 19.30 0.18
C SER A 139 -1.34 17.94 0.74
N CYS A 140 -2.54 17.49 0.41
CA CYS A 140 -2.94 16.12 0.66
C CYS A 140 -1.99 15.19 -0.11
N TYR A 141 -1.05 14.58 0.60
CA TYR A 141 -0.15 13.58 0.04
C TYR A 141 -0.92 12.28 -0.17
N SER A 142 -0.67 11.61 -1.29
CA SER A 142 -1.19 10.27 -1.47
C SER A 142 -0.50 9.32 -0.49
N LEU A 143 -1.16 8.21 -0.16
CA LEU A 143 -0.55 7.15 0.64
C LEU A 143 0.75 6.62 0.01
N SER A 144 0.84 6.62 -1.32
CA SER A 144 2.05 6.26 -2.04
C SER A 144 3.18 7.24 -1.75
N ASP A 145 2.93 8.56 -1.77
CA ASP A 145 3.95 9.59 -1.52
C ASP A 145 4.51 9.46 -0.11
N ALA A 146 3.65 9.23 0.88
CA ALA A 146 4.04 8.95 2.26
C ALA A 146 5.03 7.77 2.37
N ILE A 147 4.75 6.73 1.59
CA ILE A 147 5.57 5.51 1.58
C ILE A 147 6.91 5.79 0.89
N TYR A 148 6.96 6.56 -0.19
CA TYR A 148 8.22 6.97 -0.84
C TYR A 148 9.05 7.94 0.00
N GLU A 149 8.42 8.79 0.81
CA GLU A 149 9.12 9.70 1.72
C GLU A 149 9.89 8.94 2.80
N VAL A 150 9.31 7.84 3.31
CA VAL A 150 9.89 7.06 4.41
C VAL A 150 10.71 5.85 3.92
N GLY A 151 10.41 5.33 2.73
CA GLY A 151 11.13 4.22 2.11
C GLY A 151 12.35 4.67 1.30
N GLY A 152 13.19 3.70 0.94
CA GLY A 152 14.31 3.89 0.03
C GLY A 152 14.08 3.10 -1.26
N PRO A 153 14.25 3.70 -2.45
CA PRO A 153 14.10 2.97 -3.70
C PRO A 153 15.22 1.93 -3.85
N ILE A 154 14.91 0.79 -4.46
CA ILE A 154 15.91 -0.28 -4.67
C ILE A 154 16.72 0.04 -5.92
N MET A 155 17.98 0.43 -5.75
CA MET A 155 18.87 0.84 -6.85
C MET A 155 19.61 -0.34 -7.51
N SER A 156 19.86 -1.40 -6.76
CA SER A 156 20.56 -2.59 -7.25
C SER A 156 20.27 -3.80 -6.37
N GLY A 157 20.55 -4.99 -6.90
CA GLY A 157 20.46 -6.26 -6.20
C GLY A 157 21.51 -7.23 -6.71
N GLY A 158 21.83 -8.25 -5.92
CA GLY A 158 22.82 -9.25 -6.34
C GLY A 158 23.02 -10.34 -5.31
N PHE A 159 23.74 -11.38 -5.72
CA PHE A 159 24.20 -12.46 -4.87
C PHE A 159 25.71 -12.35 -4.72
N ARG A 160 26.20 -12.49 -3.49
CA ARG A 160 27.64 -12.50 -3.17
C ARG A 160 28.04 -13.86 -2.63
N ASN A 161 29.28 -14.26 -2.88
CA ASN A 161 29.88 -15.43 -2.23
C ASN A 161 30.30 -15.09 -0.79
N GLU A 162 30.83 -16.08 -0.07
CA GLU A 162 31.34 -15.92 1.30
C GLU A 162 32.54 -14.95 1.44
N LYS A 163 33.27 -14.69 0.33
CA LYS A 163 34.36 -13.72 0.27
C LYS A 163 33.87 -12.29 -0.01
N GLY A 164 32.58 -12.13 -0.29
CA GLY A 164 31.96 -10.87 -0.66
C GLY A 164 32.01 -10.55 -2.15
N ASP A 165 32.56 -11.41 -3.01
CA ASP A 165 32.56 -11.19 -4.46
C ASP A 165 31.17 -11.41 -5.04
N TYR A 166 30.80 -10.60 -6.04
CA TYR A 166 29.54 -10.77 -6.75
C TYR A 166 29.56 -12.04 -7.61
N LEU A 167 28.58 -12.91 -7.38
CA LEU A 167 28.21 -14.01 -8.28
C LEU A 167 27.24 -13.52 -9.36
N TYR A 168 26.39 -12.57 -8.98
CA TYR A 168 25.42 -11.91 -9.84
C TYR A 168 25.18 -10.49 -9.31
N TYR A 169 25.10 -9.52 -10.22
CA TYR A 169 24.75 -8.14 -9.92
C TYR A 169 23.78 -7.64 -10.98
N SER A 170 22.73 -6.97 -10.53
CA SER A 170 21.74 -6.30 -11.37
C SER A 170 21.64 -4.87 -10.87
N ASP A 171 21.86 -3.91 -11.76
CA ASP A 171 21.48 -2.52 -11.48
C ASP A 171 20.08 -2.23 -12.03
N ILE A 172 19.62 -1.01 -11.80
CA ILE A 172 18.31 -0.54 -12.24
C ILE A 172 18.18 -0.43 -13.76
N ASP A 173 19.27 -0.15 -14.48
CA ASP A 173 19.27 0.03 -15.93
C ASP A 173 19.16 -1.33 -16.64
N SER A 174 19.66 -2.39 -16.02
CA SER A 174 19.66 -3.75 -16.56
C SER A 174 18.28 -4.41 -16.65
N VAL A 175 17.28 -3.90 -15.92
CA VAL A 175 15.89 -4.41 -15.94
C VAL A 175 15.00 -3.71 -16.96
N GLY A 176 15.51 -2.69 -17.68
CA GLY A 176 14.76 -1.97 -18.72
C GLY A 176 13.55 -1.19 -18.20
N LEU A 177 13.46 -0.98 -16.88
CA LEU A 177 12.45 -0.17 -16.23
C LEU A 177 12.98 1.26 -16.10
N THR A 178 12.53 2.15 -16.99
CA THR A 178 12.99 3.55 -17.03
C THR A 178 12.45 4.41 -15.89
N ASP A 179 11.48 3.90 -15.12
CA ASP A 179 10.91 4.59 -13.98
C ASP A 179 11.52 4.04 -12.68
N ILE A 180 12.33 4.87 -12.01
CA ILE A 180 12.99 4.55 -10.74
C ILE A 180 11.96 4.13 -9.67
N GLN A 181 10.74 4.69 -9.73
CA GLN A 181 9.68 4.33 -8.79
C GLN A 181 9.18 2.89 -8.99
N SER A 182 9.30 2.36 -10.21
CA SER A 182 8.80 1.04 -10.60
C SER A 182 9.71 -0.13 -10.20
N ASN A 183 10.92 0.11 -9.69
CA ASN A 183 11.87 -0.97 -9.32
C ASN A 183 11.65 -1.51 -7.90
N GLY A 184 10.59 -1.05 -7.26
CA GLY A 184 10.22 -1.44 -5.92
C GLY A 184 10.91 -0.58 -4.85
N LEU A 185 10.33 -0.63 -3.67
CA LEU A 185 10.70 0.21 -2.55
C LEU A 185 11.03 -0.67 -1.35
N SER A 186 12.15 -0.39 -0.68
CA SER A 186 12.45 -0.97 0.61
C SER A 186 12.00 -0.03 1.73
N ILE A 187 11.20 -0.53 2.67
CA ILE A 187 10.72 0.24 3.82
C ILE A 187 10.72 -0.64 5.06
N SER A 188 10.94 -0.03 6.24
CA SER A 188 10.79 -0.78 7.49
C SER A 188 9.33 -1.23 7.67
N ARG A 189 9.13 -2.46 8.15
CA ARG A 189 7.79 -3.00 8.41
C ARG A 189 6.99 -2.10 9.34
N GLY A 190 7.61 -1.63 10.42
CA GLY A 190 6.99 -0.72 11.38
C GLY A 190 6.59 0.63 10.77
N SER A 191 7.46 1.23 9.95
CA SER A 191 7.16 2.48 9.24
C SER A 191 5.94 2.32 8.32
N LEU A 192 5.92 1.27 7.49
CA LEU A 192 4.79 1.00 6.60
C LEU A 192 3.49 0.82 7.37
N GLN A 193 3.51 0.04 8.46
CA GLN A 193 2.32 -0.14 9.31
C GLN A 193 1.85 1.18 9.95
N ARG A 194 2.76 2.05 10.38
CA ARG A 194 2.39 3.37 10.96
C ARG A 194 1.75 4.26 9.92
N ILE A 195 2.30 4.33 8.71
CA ILE A 195 1.74 5.10 7.60
C ILE A 195 0.31 4.61 7.30
N LEU A 196 0.14 3.30 7.09
CA LEU A 196 -1.16 2.69 6.84
C LEU A 196 -2.15 2.91 7.99
N TYR A 197 -1.69 2.82 9.24
CA TYR A 197 -2.52 3.07 10.42
C TYR A 197 -2.94 4.54 10.54
N SER A 198 -2.03 5.48 10.26
CA SER A 198 -2.30 6.92 10.32
C SER A 198 -3.25 7.41 9.23
N ALA A 199 -3.36 6.67 8.12
CA ALA A 199 -4.30 6.95 7.04
C ALA A 199 -5.75 6.49 7.37
N LEU A 200 -5.95 5.75 8.47
CA LEU A 200 -7.27 5.30 8.90
C LEU A 200 -7.88 6.27 9.92
N PRO A 201 -9.22 6.41 9.96
CA PRO A 201 -9.90 7.18 10.99
C PRO A 201 -9.51 6.74 12.42
N PRO A 202 -9.38 7.68 13.37
CA PRO A 202 -9.06 7.33 14.76
C PRO A 202 -10.15 6.44 15.35
N GLY A 203 -9.74 5.47 16.17
CA GLY A 203 -10.65 4.52 16.83
C GLY A 203 -11.10 3.33 15.97
N LEU A 204 -10.71 3.26 14.68
CA LEU A 204 -11.07 2.14 13.81
C LEU A 204 -10.42 0.80 14.23
N VAL A 205 -9.22 0.88 14.82
CA VAL A 205 -8.46 -0.29 15.31
C VAL A 205 -8.57 -0.40 16.82
N THR A 206 -9.02 -1.55 17.30
CA THR A 206 -9.01 -1.92 18.71
C THR A 206 -7.87 -2.91 18.98
N PHE A 207 -6.85 -2.44 19.71
CA PHE A 207 -5.69 -3.24 20.10
C PHE A 207 -5.95 -4.07 21.37
N GLY A 208 -5.11 -5.07 21.63
CA GLY A 208 -5.22 -5.95 22.80
C GLY A 208 -6.43 -6.88 22.77
N ARG A 209 -7.02 -7.12 21.59
CA ARG A 209 -8.20 -7.98 21.41
C ARG A 209 -7.83 -9.21 20.61
N SER A 210 -7.74 -10.34 21.31
CA SER A 210 -7.55 -11.64 20.66
C SER A 210 -8.87 -12.13 20.06
N PHE A 211 -8.81 -12.61 18.82
CA PHE A 211 -9.95 -13.23 18.17
C PHE A 211 -9.98 -14.71 18.54
N ALA A 212 -11.04 -15.14 19.25
CA ALA A 212 -11.13 -16.49 19.79
C ALA A 212 -11.95 -17.44 18.90
N ALA A 213 -13.08 -16.96 18.35
CA ALA A 213 -14.00 -17.81 17.59
C ALA A 213 -14.81 -16.98 16.58
N PHE A 214 -15.24 -17.66 15.51
CA PHE A 214 -16.19 -17.13 14.53
C PHE A 214 -17.42 -18.05 14.47
N ASN A 215 -18.61 -17.50 14.71
CA ASN A 215 -19.86 -18.21 14.49
C ASN A 215 -20.53 -17.64 13.24
N ALA A 216 -20.33 -18.33 12.11
CA ALA A 216 -20.96 -17.93 10.86
C ALA A 216 -22.48 -18.00 11.00
N PRO A 217 -23.23 -16.94 10.65
CA PRO A 217 -24.67 -17.06 10.55
C PRO A 217 -25.04 -18.07 9.44
N PRO A 218 -26.23 -18.69 9.51
CA PRO A 218 -26.74 -19.48 8.40
C PRO A 218 -26.69 -18.68 7.09
N PRO A 219 -26.45 -19.32 5.93
CA PRO A 219 -26.45 -18.63 4.64
C PRO A 219 -27.72 -17.79 4.46
N GLY A 220 -27.54 -16.50 4.14
CA GLY A 220 -28.64 -15.54 3.97
C GLY A 220 -29.14 -14.85 5.25
N ALA A 221 -28.66 -15.24 6.44
CA ALA A 221 -28.94 -14.52 7.68
C ALA A 221 -27.87 -13.45 7.96
N PRO A 222 -28.25 -12.27 8.50
CA PRO A 222 -27.27 -11.26 8.89
C PRO A 222 -26.41 -11.75 10.05
N GLY A 223 -25.11 -11.51 9.98
CA GLY A 223 -24.20 -11.74 11.11
C GLY A 223 -24.53 -10.80 12.26
N LYS A 224 -24.54 -11.30 13.49
CA LYS A 224 -24.60 -10.47 14.69
C LYS A 224 -23.19 -10.34 15.27
N LEU A 225 -22.79 -9.12 15.58
CA LEU A 225 -21.59 -8.85 16.36
C LEU A 225 -21.88 -9.25 17.82
N GLN A 226 -21.08 -10.18 18.36
CA GLN A 226 -21.06 -10.51 19.78
C GLN A 226 -19.81 -9.93 20.42
#